data_AF-A0A061RB71-F1
#
_entry.id   AF-A0A061RB71-F1
#
_cell.length_a   1.000
_cell.length_b   1.000
_cell.length_c   1.000
_cell.angle_alpha   90.00
_cell.angle_beta   90.00
_cell.angle_gamma   90.00
#
_symmetry.space_group_name_H-M   'P 1'
#
loop_
_entity.id
_entity.type
_entity.pdbx_description
1 polymer ?
#
loop_
_entity_poly.entity_id
_entity_poly.type
_entity_poly.pdbx_seq_one_letter_code
_entity_poly.pdbx_strand_id
1 'polypeptide(L)'
;MATLVKRHPHEEDEPLLKDNPDRYCMFPIKYNSIWEFYKKAEASFWTAEEVDMSADLPHWQGLNEDEKHFIKYVLAFFAASDGIVLENLAGRFLMDVQVPEARAFYGFQIAIENIHSEMYSLMLETYVSDPKEKDELFHAIQHIPSVKKKADWALKWTTSDRSFAERLHMRAWREYTSPAAFARFSG
;
A
#
# COMPACT_ATOMS: atom_id res chain seq x y z
N MET A 1 -16.91 -16.48 3.48
CA MET A 1 -16.14 -17.39 2.61
C MET A 1 -15.58 -16.58 1.48
N ALA A 2 -14.27 -16.40 1.41
CA ALA A 2 -13.65 -15.73 0.27
C ALA A 2 -13.95 -16.55 -0.98
N THR A 3 -14.69 -15.95 -1.92
CA THR A 3 -14.93 -16.56 -3.22
C THR A 3 -13.56 -16.77 -3.87
N LEU A 4 -13.15 -18.04 -3.98
CA LEU A 4 -11.94 -18.41 -4.71
C LEU A 4 -12.10 -17.88 -6.13
N VAL A 5 -11.40 -16.80 -6.46
CA VAL A 5 -11.36 -16.30 -7.82
C VAL A 5 -10.75 -17.41 -8.66
N LYS A 6 -11.52 -17.85 -9.65
CA LYS A 6 -11.15 -18.97 -10.52
C LYS A 6 -9.82 -18.62 -11.20
N ARG A 7 -8.77 -19.40 -10.93
CA ARG A 7 -7.45 -19.20 -11.55
C ARG A 7 -7.55 -19.38 -13.06
N HIS A 8 -6.74 -18.63 -13.80
CA HIS A 8 -6.66 -18.82 -15.24
C HIS A 8 -5.98 -20.16 -15.57
N PRO A 9 -6.36 -20.86 -16.66
CA PRO A 9 -5.81 -22.17 -17.00
C PRO A 9 -4.27 -22.19 -17.12
N HIS A 10 -3.67 -21.09 -17.56
CA HIS A 10 -2.21 -20.97 -17.69
C HIS A 10 -1.49 -20.75 -16.35
N GLU A 11 -2.23 -20.50 -15.25
CA GLU A 11 -1.67 -20.27 -13.91
C GLU A 11 -1.58 -21.54 -13.07
N GLU A 12 -2.19 -22.64 -13.50
CA GLU A 12 -2.22 -23.90 -12.74
C GLU A 12 -0.82 -24.49 -12.54
N ASP A 13 0.06 -24.30 -13.53
CA ASP A 13 1.44 -24.78 -13.51
C ASP A 13 2.44 -23.74 -12.99
N GLU A 14 1.99 -22.53 -12.63
CA GLU A 14 2.86 -21.47 -12.15
C GLU A 14 3.45 -21.82 -10.77
N PRO A 15 4.78 -21.94 -10.61
CA PRO A 15 5.38 -22.41 -9.36
C PRO A 15 5.09 -21.54 -8.12
N LEU A 16 4.77 -20.26 -8.33
CA LEU A 16 4.40 -19.33 -7.25
C LEU A 16 2.96 -19.52 -6.77
N LEU A 17 2.07 -20.03 -7.64
CA LEU A 17 0.62 -20.08 -7.42
C LEU A 17 0.13 -21.50 -7.19
N LYS A 18 0.87 -22.50 -7.66
CA LYS A 18 0.55 -23.92 -7.49
C LYS A 18 0.47 -24.31 -6.03
N ASP A 19 -0.56 -25.08 -5.69
CA ASP A 19 -0.81 -25.53 -4.32
C ASP A 19 0.38 -26.32 -3.77
N ASN A 20 0.71 -26.04 -2.51
CA ASN A 20 1.91 -26.53 -1.85
C ASN A 20 1.57 -27.09 -0.46
N PRO A 21 0.78 -28.18 -0.40
CA PRO A 21 0.20 -28.69 0.85
C PRO A 21 1.25 -29.17 1.87
N ASP A 22 2.45 -29.49 1.43
CA ASP A 22 3.48 -30.09 2.29
C ASP A 22 4.44 -29.07 2.91
N ARG A 23 4.26 -27.76 2.65
CA ARG A 23 5.23 -26.73 3.02
C ARG A 23 4.67 -25.64 3.93
N TYR A 24 4.29 -26.05 5.14
CA TYR A 24 3.99 -25.14 6.25
C TYR A 24 5.25 -24.65 6.98
N CYS A 25 6.36 -25.37 6.84
CA CYS A 25 7.65 -24.98 7.40
C CYS A 25 8.43 -24.06 6.44
N MET A 26 9.09 -23.04 6.99
CA MET A 26 9.93 -22.13 6.21
C MET A 26 11.13 -22.85 5.60
N PHE A 27 11.78 -23.71 6.38
CA PHE A 27 12.97 -24.45 5.97
C PHE A 27 12.63 -25.82 5.35
N PRO A 28 13.44 -26.30 4.39
CA PRO A 28 14.57 -25.60 3.76
C PRO A 28 14.11 -24.49 2.82
N ILE A 29 14.91 -23.40 2.72
CA ILE A 29 14.65 -22.30 1.76
C ILE A 29 14.84 -22.83 0.34
N LYS A 30 13.85 -22.62 -0.53
CA LYS A 30 13.88 -23.01 -1.94
C LYS A 30 14.19 -21.83 -2.85
N TYR A 31 13.70 -20.64 -2.51
CA TYR A 31 13.88 -19.42 -3.30
C TYR A 31 14.73 -18.40 -2.56
N ASN A 32 16.06 -18.56 -2.60
CA ASN A 32 17.00 -17.70 -1.88
C ASN A 32 16.88 -16.22 -2.27
N SER A 33 16.67 -15.92 -3.55
CA SER A 33 16.49 -14.53 -4.01
C SER A 33 15.29 -13.84 -3.35
N ILE A 34 14.15 -14.54 -3.25
CA ILE A 34 12.94 -14.01 -2.57
C ILE A 34 13.20 -13.85 -1.08
N TRP A 35 13.86 -14.84 -0.46
CA TRP A 35 14.21 -14.79 0.95
C TRP A 35 15.15 -13.62 1.29
N GLU A 36 16.13 -13.34 0.43
CA GLU A 36 17.01 -12.18 0.56
C GLU A 36 16.25 -10.86 0.51
N PHE A 37 15.24 -10.73 -0.36
CA PHE A 37 14.37 -9.55 -0.38
C PHE A 37 13.56 -9.41 0.91
N TYR A 38 13.05 -10.52 1.44
CA TYR A 38 12.37 -10.50 2.75
C TYR A 38 13.33 -10.05 3.86
N LYS A 39 14.55 -10.58 3.91
CA LYS A 39 15.54 -10.15 4.91
C LYS A 39 15.97 -8.70 4.76
N LYS A 40 16.03 -8.17 3.53
CA LYS A 40 16.28 -6.74 3.29
C LYS A 40 15.11 -5.87 3.78
N ALA A 41 13.88 -6.31 3.57
CA ALA A 41 12.70 -5.62 4.08
C ALA A 41 12.67 -5.64 5.62
N GLU A 42 12.88 -6.82 6.21
CA GLU A 42 12.95 -7.01 7.67
C GLU A 42 14.04 -6.14 8.32
N ALA A 43 15.22 -6.04 7.69
CA ALA A 43 16.31 -5.18 8.17
C ALA A 43 16.00 -3.67 8.06
N SER A 44 14.95 -3.29 7.33
CA SER A 44 14.49 -1.91 7.17
C SER A 44 13.24 -1.61 8.00
N PHE A 45 12.95 -2.42 9.02
CA PHE A 45 11.84 -2.17 9.94
C PHE A 45 12.03 -0.83 10.67
N TRP A 46 10.92 -0.12 10.88
CA TRP A 46 10.83 1.11 11.64
C TRP A 46 9.41 1.23 12.22
N THR A 47 9.23 2.02 13.29
CA THR A 47 7.90 2.35 13.84
C THR A 47 7.59 3.84 13.76
N ALA A 48 6.30 4.21 13.78
CA ALA A 48 5.87 5.61 13.68
C ALA A 48 6.45 6.48 14.81
N GLU A 49 6.65 5.91 16.00
CA GLU A 49 7.23 6.59 17.17
C GLU A 49 8.70 6.96 17.01
N GLU A 50 9.43 6.33 16.07
CA GLU A 50 10.81 6.70 15.78
C GLU A 50 10.92 8.05 15.05
N VAL A 51 9.80 8.58 14.53
CA VAL A 51 9.75 9.85 13.81
C VAL A 51 9.37 10.99 14.76
N ASP A 52 10.36 11.81 15.13
CA ASP A 52 10.13 13.02 15.92
C ASP A 52 9.58 14.16 15.05
N MET A 53 8.34 14.57 15.31
CA MET A 53 7.68 15.71 14.64
C MET A 53 7.60 16.96 15.53
N SER A 54 8.29 16.99 16.68
CA SER A 54 8.21 18.13 17.61
C SER A 54 8.66 19.45 16.99
N ALA A 55 9.60 19.39 16.04
CA ALA A 55 10.10 20.54 15.31
C ALA A 55 9.21 20.95 14.12
N ASP A 56 8.31 20.09 13.65
CA ASP A 56 7.61 20.27 12.37
C ASP A 56 6.53 21.36 12.42
N LEU A 57 5.91 21.58 13.58
CA LEU A 57 4.82 22.56 13.71
C LEU A 57 5.27 24.01 13.43
N PRO A 58 6.44 24.49 13.92
CA PRO A 58 7.02 25.75 13.46
C PRO A 58 7.22 25.84 11.95
N HIS A 59 7.72 24.78 11.31
CA HIS A 59 7.91 24.74 9.86
C HIS A 59 6.56 24.84 9.13
N TRP A 60 5.57 24.06 9.58
CA TRP A 60 4.20 24.08 9.08
C TRP A 60 3.58 25.47 9.13
N GLN A 61 3.74 26.18 10.25
CA GLN A 61 3.22 27.55 10.42
C GLN A 61 3.89 28.56 9.49
N GLY A 62 5.15 28.33 9.12
CA GLY A 62 5.91 29.18 8.20
C GLY A 62 5.55 29.02 6.73
N LEU A 63 4.82 27.96 6.35
CA LEU A 63 4.37 27.73 4.98
C LEU A 63 3.24 28.68 4.59
N ASN A 64 3.17 28.98 3.29
CA ASN A 64 2.02 29.68 2.72
C ASN A 64 0.82 28.74 2.53
N GLU A 65 -0.35 29.31 2.23
CA GLU A 65 -1.59 28.54 2.14
C GLU A 65 -1.60 27.54 0.96
N ASP A 66 -0.94 27.85 -0.16
CA ASP A 66 -0.84 26.93 -1.30
C ASP A 66 0.04 25.72 -0.98
N GLU A 67 1.16 25.94 -0.26
CA GLU A 67 2.04 24.88 0.23
C GLU A 67 1.33 23.97 1.23
N LYS A 68 0.62 24.56 2.21
CA LYS A 68 -0.19 23.79 3.17
C LYS A 68 -1.30 23.02 2.47
N HIS A 69 -1.99 23.64 1.52
CA HIS A 69 -3.02 22.99 0.73
C HIS A 69 -2.45 21.76 -0.01
N PHE A 70 -1.32 21.93 -0.70
CA PHE A 70 -0.65 20.85 -1.41
C PHE A 70 -0.28 19.69 -0.48
N ILE A 71 0.39 19.98 0.64
CA ILE A 71 0.83 18.95 1.59
C ILE A 71 -0.37 18.21 2.21
N LYS A 72 -1.41 18.94 2.66
CA LYS A 72 -2.65 18.32 3.21
C LYS A 72 -3.25 17.32 2.25
N TYR A 73 -3.39 17.70 0.97
CA TYR A 73 -4.04 16.86 -0.03
C TYR A 73 -3.17 15.67 -0.44
N VAL A 74 -1.84 15.83 -0.45
CA VAL A 74 -0.91 14.72 -0.66
C VAL A 74 -0.96 13.71 0.50
N LEU A 75 -0.98 14.19 1.74
CA LEU A 75 -1.10 13.33 2.93
C LEU A 75 -2.44 12.60 2.97
N ALA A 76 -3.53 13.31 2.68
CA ALA A 76 -4.86 12.72 2.59
C ALA A 76 -4.97 11.65 1.49
N PHE A 77 -4.32 11.87 0.35
CA PHE A 77 -4.20 10.85 -0.69
C PHE A 77 -3.47 9.60 -0.17
N PHE A 78 -2.33 9.77 0.49
CA PHE A 78 -1.53 8.64 0.97
C PHE A 78 -2.24 7.83 2.06
N ALA A 79 -2.76 8.51 3.08
CA ALA A 79 -3.53 7.89 4.16
C ALA A 79 -4.69 7.02 3.62
N ALA A 80 -5.42 7.52 2.63
CA ALA A 80 -6.49 6.77 2.00
C ALA A 80 -5.99 5.64 1.09
N SER A 81 -4.86 5.83 0.41
CA SER A 81 -4.35 4.88 -0.59
C SER A 81 -3.79 3.61 0.02
N ASP A 82 -3.15 3.69 1.19
CA ASP A 82 -2.50 2.54 1.82
C ASP A 82 -3.53 1.50 2.30
N GLY A 83 -4.71 1.94 2.74
CA GLY A 83 -5.83 1.04 3.03
C GLY A 83 -6.29 0.22 1.82
N ILE A 84 -6.34 0.83 0.63
CA ILE A 84 -6.74 0.13 -0.62
C ILE A 84 -5.66 -0.88 -1.03
N VAL A 85 -4.38 -0.53 -0.84
CA VAL A 85 -3.26 -1.43 -1.11
C VAL A 85 -3.30 -2.64 -0.18
N LEU A 86 -3.60 -2.42 1.10
CA LEU A 86 -3.71 -3.48 2.10
C LEU A 86 -4.80 -4.49 1.76
N GLU A 87 -5.99 -4.03 1.35
CA GLU A 87 -7.09 -4.90 0.89
C GLU A 87 -6.65 -5.81 -0.28
N ASN A 88 -5.89 -5.28 -1.23
CA ASN A 88 -5.40 -6.07 -2.35
C ASN A 88 -4.28 -7.06 -1.94
N LEU A 89 -3.35 -6.63 -1.07
CA LEU A 89 -2.28 -7.49 -0.59
C LEU A 89 -2.83 -8.66 0.23
N ALA A 90 -3.66 -8.37 1.23
CA ALA A 90 -4.21 -9.36 2.14
C ALA A 90 -5.29 -10.21 1.46
N GLY A 91 -6.22 -9.58 0.73
CA GLY A 91 -7.36 -10.26 0.12
C GLY A 91 -7.05 -11.02 -1.17
N ARG A 92 -5.94 -10.71 -1.85
CA ARG A 92 -5.60 -11.32 -3.14
C ARG A 92 -4.17 -11.87 -3.16
N PHE A 93 -3.14 -11.02 -3.16
CA PHE A 93 -1.76 -11.47 -3.43
C PHE A 93 -1.25 -12.50 -2.42
N LEU A 94 -1.49 -12.27 -1.13
CA LEU A 94 -1.06 -13.19 -0.07
C LEU A 94 -1.78 -14.55 -0.16
N MET A 95 -3.04 -14.53 -0.59
CA MET A 95 -3.87 -15.73 -0.77
C MET A 95 -3.51 -16.51 -2.03
N ASP A 96 -3.17 -15.81 -3.12
CA ASP A 96 -2.82 -16.40 -4.41
C ASP A 96 -1.47 -17.14 -4.33
N VAL A 97 -0.47 -16.51 -3.72
CA VAL A 97 0.90 -17.05 -3.64
C VAL A 97 0.98 -18.18 -2.61
N GLN A 98 1.58 -19.30 -3.00
CA GLN A 98 1.73 -20.51 -2.17
C GLN A 98 3.15 -20.73 -1.64
N VAL A 99 4.11 -19.89 -2.04
CA VAL A 99 5.52 -19.98 -1.63
C VAL A 99 5.74 -19.28 -0.28
N PRO A 100 6.18 -19.99 0.78
CA PRO A 100 6.42 -19.41 2.11
C PRO A 100 7.33 -18.19 2.15
N GLU A 101 8.42 -18.16 1.39
CA GLU A 101 9.36 -17.02 1.36
C GLU A 101 8.68 -15.76 0.83
N ALA A 102 7.85 -15.91 -0.22
CA ALA A 102 7.08 -14.80 -0.79
C ALA A 102 5.94 -14.37 0.14
N ARG A 103 5.30 -15.32 0.84
CA ARG A 103 4.30 -15.01 1.88
C ARG A 103 4.93 -14.25 3.05
N ALA A 104 6.15 -14.60 3.47
CA ALA A 104 6.87 -13.85 4.49
C ALA A 104 7.15 -12.41 4.04
N PHE A 105 7.59 -12.23 2.79
CA PHE A 105 7.76 -10.89 2.21
C PHE A 105 6.45 -10.09 2.21
N TYR A 106 5.36 -10.66 1.70
CA TYR A 106 4.06 -9.97 1.66
C TYR A 106 3.48 -9.71 3.05
N GLY A 107 3.66 -10.62 4.00
CA GLY A 107 3.24 -10.42 5.39
C GLY A 107 3.97 -9.25 6.04
N PHE A 108 5.29 -9.16 5.82
CA PHE A 108 6.07 -8.02 6.29
C PHE A 108 5.68 -6.72 5.59
N GLN A 109 5.41 -6.77 4.28
CA GLN A 109 4.92 -5.61 3.56
C GLN A 109 3.57 -5.11 4.12
N ILE A 110 2.63 -6.01 4.43
CA ILE A 110 1.35 -5.62 5.04
C ILE A 110 1.59 -4.90 6.38
N ALA A 111 2.54 -5.40 7.19
CA ALA A 111 2.90 -4.74 8.45
C ALA A 111 3.45 -3.32 8.21
N ILE A 112 4.35 -3.15 7.24
CA ILE A 112 4.92 -1.84 6.90
C ILE A 112 3.87 -0.89 6.31
N GLU A 113 2.95 -1.34 5.46
CA GLU A 113 1.89 -0.48 4.91
C GLU A 113 0.90 -0.02 6.02
N ASN A 114 0.71 -0.80 7.09
CA ASN A 114 -0.02 -0.33 8.28
C ASN A 114 0.73 0.80 9.00
N ILE A 115 2.05 0.67 9.16
CA ILE A 115 2.90 1.71 9.78
C ILE A 115 2.91 2.98 8.91
N HIS A 116 2.92 2.83 7.58
CA HIS A 116 2.77 3.97 6.66
C HIS A 116 1.43 4.68 6.87
N SER A 117 0.32 3.93 6.92
CA SER A 117 -1.01 4.47 7.15
C SER A 117 -1.11 5.22 8.49
N GLU A 118 -0.52 4.66 9.55
CA GLU A 118 -0.41 5.30 10.86
C GLU A 118 0.39 6.61 10.78
N MET A 119 1.57 6.59 10.15
CA MET A 119 2.44 7.75 10.03
C MET A 119 1.74 8.91 9.29
N TYR A 120 1.09 8.63 8.15
CA TYR A 120 0.36 9.67 7.41
C TYR A 120 -0.82 10.23 8.19
N SER A 121 -1.53 9.36 8.93
CA SER A 121 -2.64 9.79 9.79
C SER A 121 -2.15 10.68 10.93
N LEU A 122 -1.00 10.34 11.53
CA LEU A 122 -0.38 11.11 12.60
C LEU A 122 0.14 12.47 12.11
N MET A 123 0.68 12.55 10.89
CA MET A 123 1.04 13.81 10.25
C MET A 123 -0.19 14.71 10.04
N LEU A 124 -1.30 14.16 9.52
CA LEU A 124 -2.56 14.91 9.37
C LEU A 124 -3.10 15.37 10.73
N GLU A 125 -3.05 14.51 11.74
CA GLU A 125 -3.47 14.83 13.10
C GLU A 125 -2.68 16.01 13.69
N THR A 126 -1.38 16.05 13.40
CA THR A 126 -0.43 17.06 13.89
C THR A 126 -0.58 18.40 13.17
N TYR A 127 -0.72 18.40 11.84
CA TYR A 127 -0.71 19.62 11.03
C TYR A 127 -2.09 20.27 10.89
N VAL A 128 -3.17 19.48 10.93
CA VAL A 128 -4.53 19.97 10.71
C VAL A 128 -5.25 20.14 12.04
N SER A 129 -5.36 21.40 12.48
CA SER A 129 -6.01 21.71 13.76
C SER A 129 -7.54 21.77 13.68
N ASP A 130 -8.12 22.11 12.51
CA ASP A 130 -9.57 22.17 12.33
C ASP A 130 -10.15 20.74 12.24
N PRO A 131 -11.01 20.33 13.20
CA PRO A 131 -11.62 19.00 13.18
C PRO A 131 -12.45 18.73 11.93
N LYS A 132 -13.07 19.77 11.34
CA LYS A 132 -13.91 19.60 10.15
C LYS A 132 -13.05 19.34 8.91
N GLU A 133 -12.01 20.15 8.70
CA GLU A 133 -11.05 19.92 7.61
C GLU A 133 -10.39 18.56 7.74
N LYS A 134 -10.05 18.15 8.96
CA LYS A 134 -9.47 16.83 9.24
C LYS A 134 -10.40 15.69 8.84
N ASP A 135 -11.68 15.76 9.19
CA ASP A 135 -12.68 14.77 8.78
C ASP A 135 -12.80 14.69 7.25
N GLU A 136 -12.82 15.84 6.56
CA GLU A 136 -12.87 15.89 5.10
C GLU A 136 -11.62 15.24 4.45
N LEU A 137 -10.43 15.43 5.04
CA LEU A 137 -9.17 14.85 4.57
C LEU A 137 -9.08 13.34 4.83
N PHE A 138 -9.54 12.85 5.99
CA PHE A 138 -9.61 11.40 6.23
C PHE A 138 -10.63 10.71 5.32
N HIS A 139 -11.68 11.42 4.92
CA HIS A 139 -12.66 10.96 3.94
C HIS A 139 -12.33 11.41 2.50
N ALA A 140 -11.04 11.62 2.18
CA ALA A 140 -10.58 12.13 0.89
C ALA A 140 -11.09 11.34 -0.34
N ILE A 141 -11.33 10.03 -0.22
CA ILE A 141 -11.91 9.23 -1.31
C ILE A 141 -13.31 9.73 -1.70
N GLN A 142 -14.06 10.28 -0.75
CA GLN A 142 -15.42 10.79 -0.97
C GLN A 142 -15.40 12.24 -1.43
N HIS A 143 -14.48 13.05 -0.90
CA HIS A 143 -14.48 14.50 -1.08
C HIS A 143 -13.51 15.01 -2.15
N ILE A 144 -12.43 14.28 -2.46
CA ILE A 144 -11.39 14.72 -3.40
C ILE A 144 -11.47 13.90 -4.69
N PRO A 145 -11.92 14.48 -5.83
CA PRO A 145 -12.16 13.73 -7.06
C PRO A 145 -10.93 13.03 -7.64
N SER A 146 -9.73 13.60 -7.50
CA SER A 146 -8.49 12.98 -7.97
C SER A 146 -8.13 11.73 -7.15
N VAL A 147 -8.30 11.80 -5.83
CA VAL A 147 -8.15 10.66 -4.91
C VAL A 147 -9.18 9.59 -5.24
N LYS A 148 -10.44 9.97 -5.41
CA LYS A 148 -11.52 9.06 -5.80
C LYS A 148 -11.22 8.30 -7.08
N LYS A 149 -10.81 8.99 -8.15
CA LYS A 149 -10.49 8.35 -9.44
C LYS A 149 -9.39 7.31 -9.30
N LYS A 150 -8.35 7.60 -8.52
CA LYS A 150 -7.22 6.67 -8.31
C LYS A 150 -7.63 5.50 -7.41
N ALA A 151 -8.46 5.74 -6.41
CA ALA A 151 -9.06 4.71 -5.56
C ALA A 151 -9.95 3.75 -6.36
N ASP A 152 -10.89 4.30 -7.16
CA ASP A 152 -11.78 3.52 -8.01
C ASP A 152 -10.99 2.69 -9.04
N TRP A 153 -9.92 3.26 -9.59
CA TRP A 153 -9.01 2.53 -10.47
C TRP A 153 -8.33 1.36 -9.74
N ALA A 154 -7.75 1.58 -8.56
CA ALA A 154 -7.10 0.53 -7.79
C ALA A 154 -8.07 -0.59 -7.39
N LEU A 155 -9.27 -0.24 -6.91
CA LEU A 155 -10.33 -1.19 -6.54
C LEU A 155 -10.77 -2.06 -7.72
N LYS A 156 -10.84 -1.49 -8.93
CA LYS A 156 -11.14 -2.24 -10.17
C LYS A 156 -10.15 -3.37 -10.40
N TRP A 157 -8.87 -3.17 -10.10
CA TRP A 157 -7.84 -4.21 -10.27
C TRP A 157 -7.89 -5.26 -9.16
N THR A 158 -8.11 -4.84 -7.91
CA THR A 158 -8.26 -5.76 -6.77
C THR A 158 -9.40 -6.75 -7.01
N THR A 159 -10.52 -6.27 -7.58
CA THR A 159 -11.72 -7.06 -7.86
C THR A 159 -11.76 -7.69 -9.25
N SER A 160 -10.77 -7.41 -10.11
CA SER A 160 -10.73 -7.95 -11.47
C SER A 160 -10.51 -9.46 -11.49
N ASP A 161 -11.02 -10.12 -12.52
CA ASP A 161 -10.81 -11.54 -12.85
C ASP A 161 -9.49 -11.80 -13.59
N ARG A 162 -8.67 -10.76 -13.75
CA ARG A 162 -7.39 -10.84 -14.46
C ARG A 162 -6.38 -11.75 -13.79
N SER A 163 -5.45 -12.23 -14.61
CA SER A 163 -4.33 -13.07 -14.16
C SER A 163 -3.51 -12.38 -13.07
N PHE A 164 -2.91 -13.18 -12.21
CA PHE A 164 -1.93 -12.77 -11.23
C PHE A 164 -0.81 -11.94 -11.85
N ALA A 165 -0.30 -12.33 -13.02
CA ALA A 165 0.76 -11.60 -13.72
C ALA A 165 0.32 -10.18 -14.14
N GLU A 166 -0.88 -10.03 -14.71
CA GLU A 166 -1.42 -8.71 -15.06
C GLU A 166 -1.64 -7.83 -13.83
N ARG A 167 -2.18 -8.41 -12.75
CA ARG A 167 -2.38 -7.70 -11.48
C ARG A 167 -1.04 -7.30 -10.85
N LEU A 168 -0.04 -8.17 -10.89
CA LEU A 168 1.31 -7.90 -10.40
C LEU A 168 1.99 -6.78 -11.20
N HIS A 169 1.84 -6.79 -12.54
CA HIS A 169 2.36 -5.73 -13.40
C HIS A 169 1.72 -4.38 -13.09
N MET A 170 0.39 -4.35 -12.95
CA MET A 170 -0.32 -3.13 -12.55
C MET A 170 0.14 -2.62 -11.18
N ARG A 171 0.40 -3.52 -10.23
CA ARG A 171 0.94 -3.15 -8.92
C ARG A 171 2.32 -2.51 -9.03
N ALA A 172 3.21 -3.03 -9.88
CA ALA A 172 4.49 -2.39 -10.14
C ALA A 172 4.32 -0.99 -10.76
N TRP A 173 3.24 -0.77 -11.52
CA TRP A 173 2.85 0.57 -12.01
C TRP A 173 2.55 1.59 -10.88
N ARG A 174 2.27 1.15 -9.64
CA ARG A 174 2.19 2.02 -8.44
C ARG A 174 3.51 2.77 -8.22
N GLU A 175 4.66 2.11 -8.36
CA GLU A 175 5.98 2.73 -8.15
C GLU A 175 6.26 3.84 -9.17
N TYR A 176 5.74 3.70 -10.39
CA TYR A 176 5.81 4.71 -11.45
C TYR A 176 4.82 5.88 -11.25
N THR A 177 3.92 5.79 -10.25
CA THR A 177 2.94 6.84 -9.91
C THR A 177 3.14 7.48 -8.53
N SER A 178 4.40 7.56 -8.10
CA SER A 178 4.90 8.31 -6.92
C SER A 178 4.48 9.80 -6.96
N PRO A 179 4.76 10.64 -5.94
CA PRO A 179 4.36 12.06 -5.90
C PRO A 179 4.62 12.84 -7.21
N ALA A 180 5.68 12.47 -7.95
CA ALA A 180 6.01 13.02 -9.26
C ALA A 180 4.91 12.81 -10.33
N ALA A 181 4.13 11.74 -10.25
CA ALA A 181 2.99 11.50 -11.13
C ALA A 181 1.72 12.19 -10.65
N PHE A 182 1.53 12.41 -9.34
CA PHE A 182 0.39 13.20 -8.83
C PHE A 182 0.40 14.61 -9.41
N ALA A 183 1.57 15.25 -9.44
CA ALA A 183 1.78 16.57 -10.07
C ALA A 183 1.44 16.62 -11.57
N ARG A 184 1.46 15.47 -12.28
CA ARG A 184 1.08 15.38 -13.70
C ARG A 184 -0.41 15.17 -13.95
N PHE A 185 -1.15 14.69 -12.95
CA PHE A 185 -2.60 14.44 -13.06
C PHE A 185 -3.46 15.55 -12.42
N SER A 186 -2.84 16.48 -11.69
CA SER A 186 -3.46 17.65 -11.09
C SER A 186 -3.37 18.93 -11.93
N GLY A 187 -2.87 18.83 -13.17
CA GLY A 187 -2.81 19.93 -14.15
C GLY A 187 -3.82 19.76 -15.28
#